data_AF-A0A847CUB4-F1
#
_entry.id   AF-A0A847CUB4-F1
#
_cell.length_a   1.000
_cell.length_b   1.000
_cell.length_c   1.000
_cell.angle_alpha   90.00
_cell.angle_beta   90.00
_cell.angle_gamma   90.00
#
_symmetry.space_group_name_H-M   'P 1'
#
loop_
_entity.id
_entity.type
_entity.pdbx_description
1 polymer ?
#
loop_
_entity_poly.entity_id
_entity_poly.type
_entity_poly.pdbx_seq_one_letter_code
_entity_poly.pdbx_strand_id
1 'polypeptide(L)'
;MIYNILNGGGIVLGALIGRIAGHKMSDEQIDSILVIANLSLLVIGIQGAIQTENSMLMMLSLVLGGIAGTAIDIEDKFYKLGELLQSNFKGSDPRYTKGVVQVMMIHAIGSMAIIGPVNAALKNDGSLLILKTVLDLISSMIFSTSFGFGVAISGITTFTYQSFFFLIARFISPVLTPEVINEISAIGSLLIVALSFNLLKMKEIKISNYLPAILGPIVYHFIRMFI
;
A
#
# COMPACT_ATOMS: atom_id res chain seq x y z
N MET A 1 -11.62 -3.04 11.74
CA MET A 1 -11.52 -4.40 11.16
C MET A 1 -12.45 -4.60 9.97
N ILE A 2 -13.71 -4.13 10.01
CA ILE A 2 -14.64 -4.21 8.86
C ILE A 2 -14.04 -3.66 7.56
N TYR A 3 -13.31 -2.54 7.63
CA TYR A 3 -12.69 -1.92 6.46
C TYR A 3 -11.55 -2.77 5.86
N ASN A 4 -10.81 -3.54 6.66
CA ASN A 4 -9.80 -4.48 6.16
C ASN A 4 -10.46 -5.64 5.41
N ILE A 5 -11.61 -6.12 5.91
CA ILE A 5 -12.42 -7.17 5.26
C ILE A 5 -12.95 -6.64 3.92
N LEU A 6 -13.47 -5.41 3.91
CA LEU A 6 -13.93 -4.75 2.69
C LEU A 6 -12.80 -4.65 1.66
N ASN A 7 -11.59 -4.26 2.08
CA ASN A 7 -10.45 -4.16 1.18
C ASN A 7 -10.01 -5.52 0.62
N GLY A 8 -9.80 -6.52 1.49
CA GLY A 8 -9.45 -7.88 1.05
C GLY A 8 -10.52 -8.51 0.16
N GLY A 9 -11.79 -8.31 0.50
CA GLY A 9 -12.93 -8.76 -0.31
C GLY A 9 -13.03 -8.02 -1.65
N GLY A 10 -12.77 -6.72 -1.67
CA GLY A 10 -12.71 -5.90 -2.89
C GLY A 10 -11.64 -6.38 -3.86
N ILE A 11 -10.46 -6.77 -3.37
CA ILE A 11 -9.40 -7.38 -4.17
C ILE A 11 -9.87 -8.69 -4.80
N VAL A 12 -10.45 -9.59 -4.01
CA VAL A 12 -10.95 -10.88 -4.49
C VAL A 12 -12.05 -10.67 -5.54
N LEU A 13 -13.03 -9.80 -5.26
CA LEU A 13 -14.10 -9.46 -6.19
C LEU A 13 -13.55 -8.83 -7.47
N GLY A 14 -12.63 -7.88 -7.36
CA GLY A 14 -11.96 -7.27 -8.50
C GLY A 14 -11.27 -8.32 -9.37
N ALA A 15 -10.49 -9.22 -8.77
CA ALA A 15 -9.82 -10.31 -9.49
C ALA A 15 -10.80 -11.27 -10.19
N LEU A 16 -11.94 -11.59 -9.56
CA LEU A 16 -12.98 -12.41 -10.18
C LEU A 16 -13.65 -11.70 -11.36
N ILE A 17 -14.03 -10.43 -11.17
CA ILE A 17 -14.64 -9.60 -12.22
C ILE A 17 -13.67 -9.45 -13.38
N GLY A 18 -12.41 -9.11 -13.12
CA GLY A 18 -11.40 -8.92 -14.14
C GLY A 18 -11.14 -10.19 -14.95
N ARG A 19 -11.12 -11.35 -14.29
CA ARG A 19 -10.99 -12.62 -15.01
C ARG A 19 -12.18 -12.94 -15.92
N ILE A 20 -13.40 -12.68 -15.45
CA ILE A 20 -14.64 -12.99 -16.19
C ILE A 20 -14.94 -11.92 -17.23
N ALA A 21 -14.67 -10.65 -16.99
CA ALA A 21 -15.02 -9.55 -17.88
C ALA A 21 -13.84 -9.05 -18.71
N GLY A 22 -12.60 -9.37 -18.33
CA GLY A 22 -11.39 -8.87 -18.99
C GLY A 22 -11.25 -9.29 -20.45
N HIS A 23 -11.83 -10.42 -20.85
CA HIS A 23 -11.86 -10.85 -22.26
C HIS A 23 -12.82 -10.02 -23.13
N LYS A 24 -13.64 -9.15 -22.52
CA LYS A 24 -14.57 -8.24 -23.23
C LYS A 24 -14.03 -6.82 -23.35
N MET A 25 -12.89 -6.52 -22.72
CA MET A 25 -12.30 -5.18 -22.71
C MET A 25 -11.14 -5.15 -23.69
N SER A 26 -11.03 -4.09 -24.50
CA SER A 26 -9.84 -3.91 -25.34
C SER A 26 -8.64 -3.51 -24.48
N ASP A 27 -7.42 -3.79 -24.96
CA ASP A 27 -6.19 -3.36 -24.30
C ASP A 27 -6.16 -1.83 -24.08
N GLU A 28 -6.71 -1.06 -25.03
CA GLU A 28 -6.86 0.40 -24.93
C GLU A 28 -7.80 0.82 -23.77
N GLN A 29 -8.89 0.09 -23.55
CA GLN A 29 -9.79 0.36 -22.42
C GLN A 29 -9.12 0.04 -21.08
N ILE A 30 -8.37 -1.06 -21.01
CA ILE A 30 -7.62 -1.45 -19.82
C ILE A 30 -6.57 -0.39 -19.50
N ASP A 31 -5.81 0.06 -20.50
CA ASP A 31 -4.79 1.10 -20.34
C ASP A 31 -5.40 2.44 -19.90
N SER A 32 -6.51 2.86 -20.51
CA SER A 32 -7.24 4.08 -20.12
C SER A 32 -7.71 4.03 -18.66
N ILE A 33 -8.22 2.89 -18.19
CA ILE A 33 -8.65 2.70 -16.79
C ILE A 33 -7.43 2.75 -15.86
N LEU A 34 -6.31 2.12 -16.23
CA LEU A 34 -5.07 2.18 -15.45
C LEU A 34 -4.59 3.63 -15.30
N VAL A 35 -4.57 4.38 -16.39
CA VAL A 35 -4.15 5.78 -16.38
C VAL A 35 -5.02 6.60 -15.43
N ILE A 36 -6.35 6.55 -15.54
CA ILE A 36 -7.22 7.38 -14.68
C ILE A 36 -7.19 6.95 -13.21
N ALA A 37 -7.04 5.64 -12.92
CA ALA A 37 -6.88 5.14 -11.56
C ALA A 37 -5.56 5.63 -10.94
N ASN A 38 -4.47 5.58 -11.70
CA ASN A 38 -3.15 6.06 -11.27
C ASN A 38 -3.10 7.57 -11.10
N LEU A 39 -3.76 8.34 -11.97
CA LEU A 39 -3.89 9.79 -11.80
C LEU A 39 -4.73 10.14 -10.56
N SER A 40 -5.76 9.36 -10.27
CA SER A 40 -6.55 9.51 -9.04
C SER A 40 -5.68 9.25 -7.80
N LEU A 41 -4.86 8.19 -7.81
CA LEU A 41 -3.87 7.91 -6.75
C LEU A 41 -2.91 9.08 -6.54
N LEU A 42 -2.39 9.66 -7.62
CA LEU A 42 -1.49 10.81 -7.57
C LEU A 42 -2.16 12.00 -6.88
N VAL A 43 -3.39 12.35 -7.27
CA VAL A 43 -4.15 13.46 -6.67
C VAL A 43 -4.38 13.23 -5.18
N ILE A 44 -4.78 12.02 -4.78
CA ILE A 44 -5.02 11.71 -3.37
C ILE A 44 -3.72 11.72 -2.56
N GLY A 45 -2.64 11.17 -3.12
CA GLY A 45 -1.31 11.22 -2.50
C GLY A 45 -0.84 12.66 -2.28
N ILE A 46 -1.05 13.56 -3.24
CA ILE A 46 -0.75 14.99 -3.10
C ILE A 46 -1.63 15.63 -2.02
N GLN A 47 -2.94 15.40 -2.05
CA GLN A 47 -3.88 15.96 -1.07
C GLN A 47 -3.55 15.55 0.36
N GLY A 48 -3.12 14.30 0.58
CA GLY A 48 -2.69 13.83 1.90
C GLY A 48 -1.30 14.33 2.29
N ALA A 49 -0.37 14.44 1.35
CA ALA A 49 1.00 14.90 1.64
C ALA A 49 1.05 16.38 2.03
N ILE A 50 0.20 17.22 1.42
CA ILE A 50 0.11 18.65 1.72
C ILE A 50 -0.50 18.91 3.11
N GLN A 51 -1.15 17.93 3.75
CA GLN A 51 -1.68 18.05 5.13
C GLN A 51 -0.59 17.95 6.22
N THR A 52 0.69 17.75 5.86
CA THR A 52 1.79 17.85 6.83
C THR A 52 1.80 19.21 7.51
N GLU A 53 1.94 19.21 8.84
CA GLU A 53 2.13 20.43 9.63
C GLU A 53 3.62 20.70 9.85
N ASN A 54 4.49 19.70 9.61
CA ASN A 54 5.93 19.82 9.74
C ASN A 54 6.67 19.22 8.53
N SER A 55 6.74 20.00 7.44
CA SER A 55 7.43 19.60 6.20
C SER A 55 8.91 19.22 6.40
N MET A 56 9.58 19.82 7.40
CA MET A 56 10.97 19.50 7.72
C MET A 56 11.09 18.10 8.34
N LEU A 57 10.20 17.76 9.28
CA LEU A 57 10.13 16.42 9.85
C LEU A 57 9.79 15.39 8.79
N MET A 58 8.82 15.66 7.92
CA MET A 58 8.48 14.77 6.80
C MET A 58 9.70 14.51 5.91
N MET A 59 10.40 15.57 5.49
CA MET A 59 11.60 15.47 4.65
C MET A 59 12.72 14.66 5.32
N LEU A 60 13.05 14.97 6.57
CA LEU A 60 14.09 14.27 7.32
C LEU A 60 13.74 12.79 7.53
N SER A 61 12.48 12.50 7.87
CA SER A 61 11.99 11.14 8.06
C SER A 61 12.14 10.31 6.77
N LEU A 62 11.79 10.89 5.62
CA LEU A 62 11.92 10.23 4.31
C LEU A 62 13.37 10.00 3.91
N VAL A 63 14.24 10.98 4.14
CA VAL A 63 15.68 10.86 3.82
C VAL A 63 16.33 9.79 4.70
N LEU A 64 16.17 9.88 6.02
CA LEU A 64 16.75 8.92 6.96
C LEU A 64 16.12 7.53 6.81
N GLY A 65 14.81 7.48 6.63
CA GLY A 65 14.08 6.24 6.40
C GLY A 65 14.51 5.56 5.10
N GLY A 66 14.70 6.34 4.02
CA GLY A 66 15.20 5.85 2.73
C GLY A 66 16.62 5.33 2.80
N ILE A 67 17.52 6.01 3.52
CA ILE A 67 18.89 5.51 3.78
C ILE A 67 18.83 4.19 4.56
N ALA A 68 18.09 4.15 5.66
CA ALA A 68 17.97 2.97 6.49
C ALA A 68 17.35 1.79 5.74
N GLY A 69 16.25 2.00 5.00
CA GLY A 69 15.59 0.94 4.26
C GLY A 69 16.38 0.47 3.04
N THR A 70 17.14 1.35 2.40
CA THR A 70 18.05 0.96 1.31
C THR A 70 19.23 0.14 1.83
N ALA A 71 19.80 0.50 2.99
CA ALA A 71 20.85 -0.30 3.63
C ALA A 71 20.37 -1.70 4.03
N ILE A 72 19.10 -1.83 4.40
CA ILE A 72 18.46 -3.11 4.78
C ILE A 72 17.96 -3.90 3.55
N ASP A 73 17.80 -3.23 2.40
CA ASP A 73 17.14 -3.68 1.17
C ASP A 73 15.77 -4.31 1.44
N ILE A 74 14.89 -3.49 2.02
CA ILE A 74 13.55 -3.88 2.43
C ILE A 74 12.73 -4.41 1.24
N GLU A 75 12.84 -3.77 0.08
CA GLU A 75 12.14 -4.18 -1.13
C GLU A 75 12.47 -5.61 -1.55
N ASP A 76 13.76 -5.95 -1.64
CA ASP A 76 14.21 -7.29 -2.01
C ASP A 76 13.74 -8.34 -0.99
N LYS A 77 13.69 -7.99 0.30
CA LYS A 77 13.16 -8.88 1.35
C LYS A 77 11.66 -9.13 1.19
N PHE A 78 10.89 -8.09 0.91
CA PHE A 78 9.48 -8.23 0.61
C PHE A 78 9.24 -9.05 -0.68
N TYR A 79 10.06 -8.84 -1.71
CA TYR A 79 10.00 -9.63 -2.95
C TYR A 79 10.23 -11.12 -2.69
N LYS A 80 11.30 -11.47 -1.94
CA LYS A 80 11.60 -12.85 -1.54
C LYS A 80 10.50 -13.48 -0.69
N LEU A 81 9.87 -12.70 0.19
CA LEU A 81 8.71 -13.16 0.96
C LEU A 81 7.52 -13.49 0.04
N GLY A 82 7.26 -12.65 -0.96
CA GLY A 82 6.25 -12.89 -1.98
C GLY A 82 6.51 -14.18 -2.77
N GLU A 83 7.75 -14.39 -3.21
CA GLU A 83 8.17 -15.63 -3.89
C GLU A 83 7.97 -16.87 -3.01
N LEU A 84 8.32 -16.79 -1.72
CA LEU A 84 8.09 -17.87 -0.75
C LEU A 84 6.61 -18.21 -0.59
N LEU A 85 5.75 -17.21 -0.40
CA LEU A 85 4.31 -17.40 -0.26
C LEU A 85 3.71 -18.04 -1.51
N GLN A 86 4.24 -17.69 -2.68
CA GLN A 86 3.75 -18.21 -3.94
C GLN A 86 4.32 -19.57 -4.33
N SER A 87 5.54 -19.91 -3.89
CA SER A 87 6.15 -21.23 -4.15
C SER A 87 5.31 -22.41 -3.64
N ASN A 88 4.43 -22.16 -2.66
CA ASN A 88 3.46 -23.13 -2.15
C ASN A 88 2.27 -23.36 -3.09
N PHE A 89 2.01 -22.46 -4.05
CA PHE A 89 1.00 -22.62 -5.08
C PHE A 89 1.61 -23.35 -6.29
N LYS A 90 1.62 -24.69 -6.24
CA LYS A 90 2.07 -25.54 -7.34
C LYS A 90 1.11 -25.42 -8.53
N GLY A 91 1.57 -24.95 -9.70
CA GLY A 91 0.86 -25.14 -10.98
C GLY A 91 0.86 -24.00 -12.00
N SER A 92 1.44 -22.83 -11.74
CA SER A 92 1.40 -21.67 -12.66
C SER A 92 2.74 -21.37 -13.34
N ASP A 93 2.68 -20.92 -14.61
CA ASP A 93 3.88 -20.50 -15.38
C ASP A 93 4.61 -19.38 -14.60
N PRO A 94 5.96 -19.44 -14.50
CA PRO A 94 6.80 -18.49 -13.75
C PRO A 94 6.50 -17.00 -14.02
N ARG A 95 5.98 -16.66 -15.21
CA ARG A 95 5.57 -15.29 -15.55
C ARG A 95 4.31 -14.84 -14.82
N TYR A 96 3.31 -15.71 -14.67
CA TYR A 96 2.10 -15.44 -13.88
C TYR A 96 2.44 -15.31 -12.40
N THR A 97 3.36 -16.17 -11.95
CA THR A 97 3.90 -16.21 -10.60
C THR A 97 4.52 -14.83 -10.25
N LYS A 98 5.49 -14.34 -11.04
CA LYS A 98 6.10 -13.01 -10.84
C LYS A 98 5.09 -11.84 -10.86
N GLY A 99 4.13 -11.85 -11.77
CA GLY A 99 3.11 -10.80 -11.86
C GLY A 99 2.21 -10.73 -10.63
N VAL A 100 1.78 -11.87 -10.11
CA VAL A 100 0.97 -11.92 -8.88
C VAL A 100 1.76 -11.43 -7.66
N VAL A 101 3.06 -11.74 -7.56
CA VAL A 101 3.92 -11.19 -6.48
C VAL A 101 4.00 -9.68 -6.60
N GLN A 102 4.19 -9.14 -7.80
CA GLN A 102 4.21 -7.69 -8.01
C GLN A 102 2.89 -7.04 -7.55
N VAL A 103 1.74 -7.65 -7.84
CA VAL A 103 0.44 -7.14 -7.39
C VAL A 103 0.25 -7.23 -5.88
N MET A 104 0.70 -8.31 -5.25
CA MET A 104 0.74 -8.43 -3.78
C MET A 104 1.56 -7.30 -3.16
N MET A 105 2.71 -7.00 -3.76
CA MET A 105 3.59 -5.93 -3.31
C MET A 105 2.92 -4.57 -3.47
N ILE A 106 2.25 -4.31 -4.60
CA ILE A 106 1.47 -3.08 -4.80
C ILE A 106 0.36 -2.93 -3.73
N HIS A 107 -0.38 -4.00 -3.42
CA HIS A 107 -1.46 -3.95 -2.44
C HIS A 107 -0.95 -3.86 -0.99
N ALA A 108 0.18 -4.50 -0.66
CA ALA A 108 0.72 -4.56 0.69
C ALA A 108 1.66 -3.39 1.04
N ILE A 109 2.42 -2.87 0.07
CA ILE A 109 3.47 -1.85 0.24
C ILE A 109 2.92 -0.45 -0.05
N GLY A 110 1.68 -0.22 0.40
CA GLY A 110 1.12 1.11 0.54
C GLY A 110 1.25 1.54 1.99
N SER A 111 1.66 2.77 2.24
CA SER A 111 1.54 3.39 3.56
C SER A 111 0.13 3.25 4.14
N MET A 112 -0.91 3.37 3.31
CA MET A 112 -2.31 3.14 3.69
C MET A 112 -2.60 1.70 4.18
N ALA A 113 -1.81 0.69 3.80
CA ALA A 113 -1.95 -0.66 4.33
C ALA A 113 -1.49 -0.79 5.80
N ILE A 114 -0.74 0.19 6.30
CA ILE A 114 -0.32 0.32 7.70
C ILE A 114 -1.19 1.38 8.40
N ILE A 115 -1.30 2.57 7.79
CA ILE A 115 -1.92 3.74 8.40
C ILE A 115 -3.44 3.67 8.38
N GLY A 116 -4.03 3.11 7.32
CA GLY A 116 -5.47 2.89 7.24
C GLY A 116 -5.97 2.03 8.41
N PRO A 117 -5.40 0.84 8.66
CA PRO A 117 -5.76 0.01 9.79
C PRO A 117 -5.51 0.66 11.16
N VAL A 118 -4.41 1.40 11.31
CA VAL A 118 -4.12 2.14 12.55
C VAL A 118 -5.16 3.24 12.80
N ASN A 119 -5.49 4.05 11.79
CA ASN A 119 -6.49 5.12 11.91
C ASN A 119 -7.89 4.55 12.18
N ALA A 120 -8.24 3.46 11.51
CA ALA A 120 -9.48 2.74 11.77
C ALA A 120 -9.54 2.12 13.18
N ALA A 121 -8.41 1.71 13.75
CA ALA A 121 -8.35 1.13 15.08
C ALA A 121 -8.43 2.18 16.19
N LEU A 122 -7.81 3.35 15.99
CA LEU A 122 -7.65 4.39 17.01
C LEU A 122 -8.72 5.48 16.93
N LYS A 123 -9.07 5.93 15.72
CA LYS A 123 -10.04 7.02 15.50
C LYS A 123 -11.40 6.54 15.02
N ASN A 124 -11.56 5.22 14.83
CA ASN A 124 -12.72 4.62 14.18
C ASN A 124 -13.03 5.24 12.80
N ASP A 125 -11.99 5.71 12.11
CA ASP A 125 -12.08 6.34 10.80
C ASP A 125 -11.55 5.40 9.72
N GLY A 126 -12.47 4.90 8.89
CA GLY A 126 -12.18 3.98 7.80
C GLY A 126 -11.93 4.62 6.44
N SER A 127 -11.93 5.96 6.34
CA SER A 127 -11.94 6.67 5.05
C SER A 127 -10.75 6.28 4.16
N LEU A 128 -9.56 6.15 4.75
CA LEU A 128 -8.34 5.71 4.04
C LEU A 128 -8.45 4.27 3.51
N LEU A 129 -9.08 3.36 4.28
CA LEU A 129 -9.24 1.97 3.87
C LEU A 129 -10.37 1.79 2.85
N ILE A 130 -11.43 2.60 2.91
CA ILE A 130 -12.49 2.64 1.89
C ILE A 130 -11.90 3.08 0.57
N LEU A 131 -11.11 4.16 0.58
CA LEU A 131 -10.42 4.62 -0.60
C LEU A 131 -9.49 3.53 -1.16
N LYS A 132 -8.67 2.91 -0.31
CA LYS A 132 -7.80 1.80 -0.70
C LYS A 132 -8.58 0.60 -1.28
N THR A 133 -9.79 0.33 -0.79
CA THR A 133 -10.67 -0.71 -1.34
C THR A 133 -11.02 -0.46 -2.79
N VAL A 134 -11.37 0.77 -3.16
CA VAL A 134 -11.67 1.12 -4.55
C VAL A 134 -10.43 0.94 -5.43
N LEU A 135 -9.28 1.42 -4.94
CA LEU A 135 -8.00 1.37 -5.66
C LEU A 135 -7.56 -0.07 -5.92
N ASP A 136 -7.53 -0.89 -4.87
CA ASP A 136 -7.10 -2.29 -4.98
C ASP A 136 -8.11 -3.15 -5.76
N LEU A 137 -9.41 -2.80 -5.74
CA LEU A 137 -10.42 -3.47 -6.56
C LEU A 137 -10.16 -3.22 -8.04
N ILE A 138 -9.92 -1.96 -8.43
CA ILE A 138 -9.65 -1.58 -9.82
C ILE A 138 -8.34 -2.22 -10.30
N SER A 139 -7.26 -2.13 -9.52
CA SER A 139 -5.98 -2.76 -9.87
C SER A 139 -6.13 -4.28 -9.99
N SER A 140 -6.85 -4.94 -9.07
CA SER A 140 -7.06 -6.39 -9.11
C SER A 140 -7.89 -6.82 -10.33
N MET A 141 -8.89 -6.03 -10.69
CA MET A 141 -9.67 -6.24 -11.91
C MET A 141 -8.79 -6.18 -13.15
N ILE A 142 -7.84 -5.26 -13.20
CA ILE A 142 -6.95 -5.12 -14.35
C ILE A 142 -5.88 -6.21 -14.36
N PHE A 143 -5.15 -6.38 -13.26
CA PHE A 143 -4.04 -7.31 -13.22
C PHE A 143 -4.48 -8.78 -13.32
N SER A 144 -5.73 -9.11 -12.95
CA SER A 144 -6.26 -10.47 -13.13
C SER A 144 -6.54 -10.83 -14.60
N THR A 145 -6.66 -9.86 -15.51
CA THR A 145 -6.74 -10.15 -16.95
C THR A 145 -5.41 -10.72 -17.47
N SER A 146 -4.30 -10.18 -16.97
CA SER A 146 -2.93 -10.54 -17.36
C SER A 146 -2.36 -11.71 -16.55
N PHE A 147 -2.60 -11.74 -15.24
CA PHE A 147 -1.99 -12.68 -14.30
C PHE A 147 -2.96 -13.72 -13.74
N GLY A 148 -4.23 -13.69 -14.14
CA GLY A 148 -5.24 -14.69 -13.80
C GLY A 148 -5.71 -14.65 -12.35
N PHE A 149 -6.32 -15.76 -11.91
CA PHE A 149 -6.92 -15.89 -10.57
C PHE A 149 -5.92 -15.76 -9.41
N GLY A 150 -4.61 -15.92 -9.67
CA GLY A 150 -3.59 -15.79 -8.63
C GLY A 150 -3.60 -14.40 -7.96
N VAL A 151 -4.12 -13.38 -8.64
CA VAL A 151 -4.29 -12.02 -8.07
C VAL A 151 -5.21 -12.03 -6.84
N ALA A 152 -6.22 -12.90 -6.78
CA ALA A 152 -7.13 -12.97 -5.63
C ALA A 152 -6.42 -13.31 -4.31
N ILE A 153 -5.28 -14.03 -4.38
CA ILE A 153 -4.46 -14.37 -3.21
C ILE A 153 -3.91 -13.09 -2.55
N SER A 154 -3.68 -12.03 -3.32
CA SER A 154 -3.24 -10.74 -2.78
C SER A 154 -4.27 -10.13 -1.82
N GLY A 155 -5.56 -10.46 -1.94
CA GLY A 155 -6.60 -10.02 -1.01
C GLY A 155 -6.41 -10.66 0.37
N ILE A 156 -6.04 -11.93 0.41
CA ILE A 156 -5.76 -12.67 1.65
C ILE A 156 -4.50 -12.10 2.33
N THR A 157 -3.43 -11.90 1.56
CA THR A 157 -2.17 -11.31 2.07
C THR A 157 -2.41 -9.91 2.62
N THR A 158 -3.15 -9.07 1.87
CA THR A 158 -3.44 -7.69 2.25
C THR A 158 -4.32 -7.63 3.50
N PHE A 159 -5.37 -8.46 3.57
CA PHE A 159 -6.21 -8.56 4.77
C PHE A 159 -5.40 -8.97 6.00
N THR A 160 -4.52 -9.96 5.86
CA THR A 160 -3.69 -10.47 6.95
C THR A 160 -2.74 -9.38 7.45
N TYR A 161 -2.04 -8.73 6.53
CA TYR A 161 -1.11 -7.64 6.81
C TYR A 161 -1.81 -6.45 7.49
N GLN A 162 -2.94 -6.00 6.93
CA GLN A 162 -3.71 -4.89 7.50
C GLN A 162 -4.29 -5.24 8.88
N SER A 163 -4.75 -6.47 9.08
CA SER A 163 -5.31 -6.90 10.35
C SER A 163 -4.24 -7.02 11.43
N PHE A 164 -3.02 -7.41 11.07
CA PHE A 164 -1.87 -7.35 11.97
C PHE A 164 -1.65 -5.93 12.50
N PHE A 165 -1.58 -4.92 11.62
CA PHE A 165 -1.44 -3.52 12.05
C PHE A 165 -2.66 -2.99 12.81
N PHE A 166 -3.88 -3.36 12.41
CA PHE A 166 -5.11 -3.00 13.14
C PHE A 166 -5.05 -3.48 14.60
N LEU A 167 -4.60 -4.71 14.83
CA LEU A 167 -4.51 -5.31 16.16
C LEU A 167 -3.38 -4.69 16.98
N ILE A 168 -2.20 -4.50 16.37
CA ILE A 168 -1.05 -3.89 17.06
C ILE A 168 -1.29 -2.42 17.39
N ALA A 169 -2.07 -1.69 16.58
CA ALA A 169 -2.41 -0.30 16.79
C ALA A 169 -2.89 0.00 18.22
N ARG A 170 -3.64 -0.91 18.84
CA ARG A 170 -4.12 -0.75 20.22
C ARG A 170 -2.99 -0.70 21.24
N PHE A 171 -1.93 -1.49 21.04
CA PHE A 171 -0.76 -1.54 21.91
C PHE A 171 0.15 -0.33 21.74
N ILE A 172 0.25 0.20 20.51
CA ILE A 172 1.05 1.40 20.21
C ILE A 172 0.24 2.71 20.36
N SER A 173 -1.04 2.62 20.72
CA SER A 173 -1.93 3.77 20.91
C SER A 173 -1.40 4.87 21.83
N PRO A 174 -0.65 4.57 22.93
CA PRO A 174 -0.13 5.62 23.80
C PRO A 174 0.86 6.57 23.12
N VAL A 175 1.49 6.14 22.01
CA VAL A 175 2.53 6.90 21.29
C VAL A 175 1.95 7.55 20.01
N LEU A 176 0.73 7.19 19.62
CA LEU A 176 0.09 7.65 18.38
C LEU A 176 -0.89 8.79 18.65
N THR A 177 -0.35 9.95 19.02
CA THR A 177 -1.17 11.17 19.14
C THR A 177 -1.74 11.59 17.79
N PRO A 178 -2.80 12.44 17.75
CA PRO A 178 -3.35 12.95 16.49
C PRO A 178 -2.30 13.59 15.57
N GLU A 179 -1.35 14.32 16.15
CA GLU A 179 -0.21 14.97 15.47
C GLU A 179 0.72 13.93 14.82
N VAL A 180 1.11 12.89 15.57
CA VAL A 180 1.94 11.79 15.05
C VAL A 180 1.23 11.06 13.91
N ILE A 181 -0.06 10.77 14.08
CA ILE A 181 -0.86 10.13 13.02
C ILE A 181 -0.93 11.02 11.78
N ASN A 182 -1.03 12.35 11.92
CA ASN A 182 -1.05 13.27 10.79
C ASN A 182 0.26 13.20 9.99
N GLU A 183 1.40 13.34 10.65
CA GLU A 183 2.72 13.32 9.99
C GLU A 183 3.03 11.96 9.35
N ILE A 184 2.67 10.87 10.03
CA ILE A 184 2.77 9.53 9.46
C ILE A 184 1.88 9.40 8.21
N SER A 185 0.66 9.94 8.24
CA SER A 185 -0.26 9.92 7.10
C SER A 185 0.26 10.76 5.93
N ALA A 186 0.89 11.90 6.20
CA ALA A 186 1.48 12.76 5.19
C ALA A 186 2.69 12.10 4.51
N ILE A 187 3.64 11.53 5.29
CA ILE A 187 4.74 10.70 4.78
C ILE A 187 4.17 9.58 3.92
N GLY A 188 3.15 8.90 4.45
CA GLY A 188 2.49 7.83 3.74
C GLY A 188 1.89 8.25 2.39
N SER A 189 1.24 9.41 2.35
CA SER A 189 0.62 9.94 1.15
C SER A 189 1.66 10.33 0.09
N LEU A 190 2.84 10.80 0.50
CA LEU A 190 3.95 11.02 -0.43
C LEU A 190 4.49 9.72 -1.03
N LEU A 191 4.52 8.62 -0.26
CA LEU A 191 4.88 7.30 -0.81
C LEU A 191 3.87 6.81 -1.86
N ILE A 192 2.60 7.22 -1.77
CA ILE A 192 1.58 6.94 -2.80
C ILE A 192 1.85 7.74 -4.08
N VAL A 193 2.32 8.99 -3.95
CA VAL A 193 2.80 9.77 -5.11
C VAL A 193 3.93 9.02 -5.81
N ALA A 194 4.91 8.51 -5.06
CA ALA A 194 5.98 7.68 -5.62
C ALA A 194 5.44 6.41 -6.32
N LEU A 195 4.44 5.73 -5.72
CA LEU A 195 3.76 4.59 -6.34
C LEU A 195 3.09 4.94 -7.66
N SER A 196 2.41 6.08 -7.74
CA SER A 196 1.76 6.51 -8.97
C SER A 196 2.77 6.74 -10.11
N PHE A 197 3.98 7.23 -9.80
CA PHE A 197 5.06 7.38 -10.79
C PHE A 197 5.60 6.04 -11.28
N ASN A 198 5.72 5.03 -10.41
CA ASN A 198 6.06 3.67 -10.82
C ASN A 198 4.98 3.09 -11.76
N LEU A 199 3.71 3.21 -11.38
CA LEU A 199 2.58 2.63 -12.14
C LEU A 199 2.36 3.32 -13.49
N LEU A 200 2.64 4.63 -13.59
CA LEU A 200 2.69 5.39 -14.84
C LEU A 200 4.00 5.18 -15.63
N LYS A 201 4.91 4.33 -15.13
CA LYS A 201 6.23 4.05 -15.74
C LYS A 201 7.07 5.31 -15.99
N MET A 202 6.89 6.34 -15.16
CA MET A 202 7.63 7.59 -15.27
C MET A 202 9.01 7.49 -14.59
N LYS A 203 9.08 6.79 -13.47
CA LYS A 203 10.32 6.54 -12.71
C LYS A 203 10.15 5.31 -11.85
N GLU A 204 11.15 4.43 -11.85
CA GLU A 204 11.19 3.28 -10.94
C GLU A 204 11.78 3.71 -9.58
N ILE A 205 10.97 3.58 -8.53
CA ILE A 205 11.32 3.92 -7.15
C ILE A 205 11.12 2.67 -6.31
N LYS A 206 12.15 2.26 -5.55
CA LYS A 206 12.02 1.19 -4.56
C LYS A 206 11.24 1.66 -3.32
N ILE A 207 9.92 1.85 -3.44
CA ILE A 207 9.06 2.51 -2.44
C ILE A 207 9.15 1.83 -1.07
N SER A 208 9.31 0.50 -1.06
CA SER A 208 9.43 -0.32 0.16
C SER A 208 10.61 0.12 1.03
N ASN A 209 11.69 0.61 0.41
CA ASN A 209 12.88 1.11 1.11
C ASN A 209 12.62 2.42 1.86
N TYR A 210 11.52 3.11 1.59
CA TYR A 210 11.15 4.34 2.32
C TYR A 210 10.17 4.07 3.46
N LEU A 211 9.67 2.84 3.65
CA LEU A 211 8.77 2.50 4.75
C LEU A 211 9.30 2.87 6.16
N PRO A 212 10.62 2.76 6.46
CA PRO A 212 11.13 3.17 7.77
C PRO A 212 10.89 4.65 8.10
N ALA A 213 10.61 5.49 7.11
CA ALA A 213 10.26 6.90 7.32
C ALA A 213 9.05 7.09 8.22
N ILE A 214 8.11 6.12 8.26
CA ILE A 214 6.94 6.13 9.14
C ILE A 214 7.34 6.21 10.63
N LEU A 215 8.54 5.76 11.00
CA LEU A 215 9.03 5.83 12.38
C LEU A 215 9.50 7.23 12.79
N GLY A 216 9.81 8.11 11.84
CA GLY A 216 10.36 9.44 12.11
C GLY A 216 9.47 10.29 13.02
N PRO A 217 8.16 10.46 12.75
CA PRO A 217 7.25 11.19 13.63
C PRO A 217 7.11 10.59 15.02
N ILE A 218 7.18 9.25 15.15
CA ILE A 218 7.12 8.55 16.43
C ILE A 218 8.36 8.89 17.27
N VAL A 219 9.55 8.80 16.67
CA VAL A 219 10.82 9.13 17.33
C VAL A 219 10.86 10.61 17.72
N TYR A 220 10.42 11.50 16.84
CA TYR A 220 10.36 12.93 17.13
C TYR A 220 9.43 13.25 18.31
N HIS A 221 8.23 12.66 18.33
CA HIS A 221 7.30 12.83 19.44
C HIS A 221 7.89 12.31 20.76
N PHE A 222 8.52 11.14 20.72
CA PHE A 222 9.17 10.57 21.90
C PHE A 222 10.27 11.50 22.45
N ILE A 223 11.14 12.05 21.58
CA ILE A 223 12.17 13.01 21.99
C ILE A 223 11.54 14.26 22.63
N ARG A 224 10.45 14.78 22.05
CA ARG A 224 9.75 15.96 22.57
C ARG A 224 9.16 15.74 23.97
N MET A 225 8.84 14.50 24.36
CA MET A 225 8.34 14.23 25.71
C MET A 225 9.40 14.40 26.81
N PHE A 226 10.69 14.37 26.47
CA PHE A 226 11.80 14.49 27.44
C PHE A 226 12.43 15.89 27.51
N ILE A 227 11.97 16.82 26.67
CA ILE A 227 12.46 18.21 26.60
C ILE A 227 11.35 19.12 27.10
#